data_AF-A0A346S435-F1
#
_entry.id   AF-A0A346S435-F1
#
_cell.length_a   1.000
_cell.length_b   1.000
_cell.length_c   1.000
_cell.angle_alpha   90.00
_cell.angle_beta   90.00
_cell.angle_gamma   90.00
#
_symmetry.space_group_name_H-M   'P 1'
#
loop_
_entity.id
_entity.type
_entity.pdbx_description
1 polymer ?
#
loop_
_entity_poly.entity_id
_entity_poly.type
_entity_poly.pdbx_seq_one_letter_code
_entity_poly.pdbx_strand_id
1 'polypeptide(L)'
;MANSDSMRAYMASHVINLFPSLVRAELLSDSKLLEELGLARDVTVNFVDNDIAFSRKAFFKAIRSAFENIEEEFFLEDIKGNPWSLRHHPDERPAFSLTKGDLQILNDSFWPLGADVDRRLSLFETEAKGKSLSKDELDRWRAVLSTPTISDDDVSDLLLDLEHSPSHIEALLRQEFQGPSNKVSTLVPDNIRYYERLVGKCCGSKNIDEYCKVELKQYFDSRIESGVTENDFLMCIHKSISAVVSNGPIDEVQYHAIASRAIESCHPILLISCLEVGILKFKDTSAAIIKKLFECISSAKTLNNLRLFCSMAVFVDGELARLQIFKGMPPFYRRLSSFAQSALIVKVALEEGVAFDKVEQWASQQRGLYFFCQSFIDLIEEPRWLPTYLTSEQFINELYGRVSVACQEPDKCEAVEYLQKELTSGSRLNMHSFLPGPLEGNSAPAVVPDEISNLLAKHIDCEATLESFRVLMNSAPFWNIDDDYLERAVSLLESAQHKLAAVNDKDSVYQVLNGLAQVACMTRSRKLAASVTILSRLYRDYIDVDSEPENYLAIGAVAGAAFEDKDGWAEYIGQWCTELAYMPISEDSIERMGRMLERLCILEPYLYYTCSKALDIFRMLSRK
;
A
#
# COMPACT_ATOMS: atom_id res chain seq x y z
N MET A 1 -30.64 27.99 -35.64
CA MET A 1 -29.42 27.61 -34.88
C MET A 1 -29.57 26.30 -34.10
N ALA A 2 -30.77 25.79 -33.80
CA ALA A 2 -30.96 24.53 -33.04
C ALA A 2 -30.58 23.21 -33.76
N ASN A 3 -30.34 23.20 -35.08
CA ASN A 3 -30.07 21.96 -35.84
C ASN A 3 -28.58 21.57 -35.92
N SER A 4 -27.63 22.48 -35.73
CA SER A 4 -26.20 22.16 -35.82
C SER A 4 -25.68 21.41 -34.60
N ASP A 5 -26.22 21.74 -33.42
CA ASP A 5 -25.74 21.19 -32.15
C ASP A 5 -26.24 19.75 -31.95
N SER A 6 -27.46 19.45 -32.41
CA SER A 6 -28.03 18.09 -32.47
C SER A 6 -27.22 17.16 -33.40
N MET A 7 -26.79 17.67 -34.56
CA MET A 7 -26.02 16.86 -35.53
C MET A 7 -24.59 16.61 -35.06
N ARG A 8 -23.98 17.58 -34.36
CA ARG A 8 -22.66 17.43 -33.72
C ARG A 8 -22.70 16.36 -32.63
N ALA A 9 -23.68 16.41 -31.73
CA ALA A 9 -23.85 15.42 -30.68
C ALA A 9 -24.10 14.01 -31.26
N TYR A 10 -24.91 13.91 -32.32
CA TYR A 10 -25.17 12.64 -33.00
C TYR A 10 -23.90 12.01 -33.60
N MET A 11 -23.07 12.81 -34.30
CA MET A 11 -21.80 12.36 -34.87
C MET A 11 -20.78 11.99 -33.80
N ALA A 12 -20.67 12.79 -32.74
CA ALA A 12 -19.77 12.53 -31.61
C ALA A 12 -20.10 11.21 -30.91
N SER A 13 -21.38 10.96 -30.64
CA SER A 13 -21.87 9.68 -30.08
C SER A 13 -21.47 8.47 -30.93
N HIS A 14 -21.61 8.55 -32.25
CA HIS A 14 -21.23 7.45 -33.14
C HIS A 14 -19.72 7.22 -33.19
N VAL A 15 -18.92 8.28 -33.19
CA VAL A 15 -17.45 8.18 -33.20
C VAL A 15 -16.93 7.63 -31.89
N ILE A 16 -17.47 8.06 -30.74
CA ILE A 16 -17.11 7.52 -29.42
C ILE A 16 -17.36 6.00 -29.35
N ASN A 17 -18.43 5.52 -29.98
CA ASN A 17 -18.76 4.10 -30.05
C ASN A 17 -17.84 3.27 -30.96
N LEU A 18 -16.95 3.89 -31.75
CA LEU A 18 -15.93 3.18 -32.53
C LEU A 18 -14.66 2.88 -31.72
N PHE A 19 -14.46 3.54 -30.57
CA PHE A 19 -13.31 3.30 -29.71
C PHE A 19 -13.48 2.02 -28.85
N PRO A 20 -12.38 1.34 -28.49
CA PRO A 20 -12.38 0.25 -27.51
C PRO A 20 -13.01 0.68 -26.18
N SER A 21 -13.61 -0.26 -25.44
CA SER A 21 -14.40 0.02 -24.22
C SER A 21 -13.68 0.87 -23.17
N LEU A 22 -12.38 0.68 -22.98
CA LEU A 22 -11.55 1.48 -22.05
C LEU A 22 -11.42 2.94 -22.49
N VAL A 23 -11.04 3.16 -23.75
CA VAL A 23 -10.92 4.51 -24.33
C VAL A 23 -12.28 5.20 -24.38
N ARG A 24 -13.33 4.42 -24.65
CA ARG A 24 -14.71 4.90 -24.64
C ARG A 24 -15.16 5.32 -23.24
N ALA A 25 -14.83 4.55 -22.21
CA ALA A 25 -15.16 4.90 -20.82
C ALA A 25 -14.46 6.20 -20.41
N GLU A 26 -13.18 6.35 -20.75
CA GLU A 26 -12.41 7.57 -20.49
C GLU A 26 -13.02 8.80 -21.19
N LEU A 27 -13.29 8.70 -22.50
CA LEU A 27 -13.92 9.79 -23.28
C LEU A 27 -15.32 10.15 -22.80
N LEU A 28 -16.05 9.18 -22.23
CA LEU A 28 -17.39 9.40 -21.67
C LEU A 28 -17.36 9.85 -20.20
N SER A 29 -16.18 9.90 -19.58
CA SER A 29 -15.98 10.41 -18.22
C SER A 29 -15.56 11.88 -18.19
N ASP A 30 -15.04 12.40 -19.30
CA ASP A 30 -14.66 13.82 -19.45
C ASP A 30 -15.90 14.70 -19.68
N SER A 31 -16.42 15.27 -18.60
CA SER A 31 -17.60 16.15 -18.63
C SER A 31 -17.41 17.38 -19.51
N LYS A 32 -16.18 17.91 -19.60
CA LYS A 32 -15.84 19.08 -20.41
C LYS A 32 -15.88 18.75 -21.90
N LEU A 33 -15.33 17.59 -22.27
CA LEU A 33 -15.41 17.06 -23.63
C LEU A 33 -16.86 16.76 -24.03
N LEU A 34 -17.65 16.18 -23.15
CA LEU A 34 -19.06 15.89 -23.41
C LEU A 34 -19.88 17.18 -23.61
N GLU A 35 -19.60 18.21 -22.81
CA GLU A 35 -20.23 19.53 -22.94
C GLU A 35 -19.84 20.22 -24.27
N GLU A 36 -18.55 20.19 -24.65
CA GLU A 36 -18.06 20.69 -25.94
C GLU A 36 -18.70 19.97 -27.15
N LEU A 37 -18.96 18.67 -27.00
CA LEU A 37 -19.59 17.83 -28.02
C LEU A 37 -21.12 17.89 -28.01
N GLY A 38 -21.74 18.60 -27.06
CA GLY A 38 -23.19 18.67 -26.90
C GLY A 38 -23.83 17.34 -26.47
N LEU A 39 -23.05 16.43 -25.90
CA LEU A 39 -23.47 15.12 -25.42
C LEU A 39 -23.90 15.22 -23.95
N ALA A 40 -25.14 15.63 -23.69
CA ALA A 40 -25.70 15.53 -22.34
C ALA A 40 -26.05 14.06 -22.04
N ARG A 41 -25.16 13.33 -21.35
CA ARG A 41 -25.55 12.09 -20.69
C ARG A 41 -26.15 12.44 -19.34
N ASP A 42 -27.45 12.24 -19.20
CA ASP A 42 -28.07 12.15 -17.88
C ASP A 42 -27.53 10.88 -17.22
N VAL A 43 -26.65 11.07 -16.24
CA VAL A 43 -26.04 9.98 -15.46
C VAL A 43 -27.14 9.28 -14.66
N THR A 44 -27.01 7.98 -14.41
CA THR A 44 -27.98 7.23 -13.59
C THR A 44 -27.51 7.13 -12.15
N VAL A 45 -28.42 7.36 -11.20
CA VAL A 45 -28.20 7.09 -9.77
C VAL A 45 -28.71 5.69 -9.46
N ASN A 46 -27.84 4.80 -8.98
CA ASN A 46 -28.16 3.41 -8.72
C ASN A 46 -28.34 3.13 -7.22
N PHE A 47 -29.31 2.30 -6.87
CA PHE A 47 -29.55 1.80 -5.52
C PHE A 47 -29.58 0.27 -5.55
N VAL A 48 -28.90 -0.39 -4.59
CA VAL A 48 -28.86 -1.85 -4.37
C VAL A 48 -28.47 -2.67 -5.61
N ASP A 49 -27.30 -3.32 -5.61
CA ASP A 49 -26.83 -4.29 -6.63
C ASP A 49 -27.40 -4.10 -8.06
N ASN A 50 -27.29 -2.87 -8.57
CA ASN A 50 -27.61 -2.43 -9.94
C ASN A 50 -29.06 -2.61 -10.45
N ASP A 51 -30.03 -3.00 -9.61
CA ASP A 51 -31.37 -3.32 -10.13
C ASP A 51 -32.37 -2.15 -10.12
N ILE A 52 -32.09 -1.11 -9.33
CA ILE A 52 -32.91 0.10 -9.20
C ILE A 52 -32.05 1.30 -9.60
N ALA A 53 -32.49 2.04 -10.61
CA ALA A 53 -31.74 3.18 -11.11
C ALA A 53 -32.67 4.28 -11.61
N PHE A 54 -32.27 5.53 -11.39
CA PHE A 54 -33.03 6.72 -11.77
C PHE A 54 -32.17 7.64 -12.63
N SER A 55 -32.80 8.39 -13.55
CA SER A 55 -32.15 9.54 -14.17
C SER A 55 -31.74 10.53 -13.07
N ARG A 56 -30.47 10.94 -13.03
CA ARG A 56 -29.95 11.88 -12.02
C ARG A 56 -30.75 13.16 -12.01
N LYS A 57 -31.02 13.73 -13.19
CA LYS A 57 -31.80 14.97 -13.33
C LYS A 57 -33.21 14.84 -12.77
N ALA A 58 -33.93 13.76 -13.11
CA ALA A 58 -35.29 13.53 -12.63
C ALA A 58 -35.29 13.27 -11.11
N PHE A 59 -34.34 12.49 -10.64
CA PHE A 59 -34.19 12.11 -9.24
C PHE A 59 -33.88 13.32 -8.35
N PHE A 60 -32.87 14.11 -8.70
CA PHE A 60 -32.45 15.27 -7.90
C PHE A 60 -33.54 16.35 -7.90
N LYS A 61 -34.28 16.52 -9.01
CA LYS A 61 -35.45 17.40 -9.04
C LYS A 61 -36.55 16.92 -8.08
N ALA A 62 -36.83 15.61 -8.05
CA ALA A 62 -37.82 15.04 -7.14
C ALA A 62 -37.41 15.21 -5.67
N ILE A 63 -36.15 14.98 -5.33
CA ILE A 63 -35.63 15.20 -3.97
C ILE A 63 -35.74 16.66 -3.55
N ARG A 64 -35.32 17.62 -4.39
CA ARG A 64 -35.47 19.06 -4.10
C ARG A 64 -36.92 19.42 -3.79
N SER A 65 -37.84 18.93 -4.63
CA SER A 65 -39.28 19.18 -4.46
C SER A 65 -39.81 18.59 -3.15
N ALA A 66 -39.33 17.41 -2.76
CA ALA A 66 -39.72 16.76 -1.50
C ALA A 66 -39.15 17.44 -0.26
N PHE A 67 -37.91 17.94 -0.32
CA PHE A 67 -37.32 18.70 0.77
C PHE A 67 -38.00 20.06 0.97
N GLU A 68 -38.56 20.65 -0.09
CA GLU A 68 -39.36 21.87 0.01
C GLU A 68 -40.79 21.62 0.55
N ASN A 69 -41.37 20.44 0.30
CA ASN A 69 -42.77 20.13 0.61
C ASN A 69 -42.90 18.90 1.52
N ILE A 70 -42.79 19.13 2.83
CA ILE A 70 -42.69 18.10 3.88
C ILE A 70 -43.87 17.11 3.91
N GLU A 71 -45.08 17.56 3.55
CA GLU A 71 -46.31 16.75 3.63
C GLU A 71 -46.66 16.04 2.31
N GLU A 72 -45.94 16.34 1.21
CA GLU A 72 -46.28 15.83 -0.12
C GLU A 72 -45.50 14.56 -0.48
N GLU A 73 -46.18 13.65 -1.16
CA GLU A 73 -45.57 12.45 -1.75
C GLU A 73 -45.34 12.68 -3.24
N PHE A 74 -44.09 12.51 -3.66
CA PHE A 74 -43.66 12.71 -5.04
C PHE A 74 -43.55 11.38 -5.77
N PHE A 75 -43.83 11.37 -7.07
CA PHE A 75 -43.73 10.17 -7.89
C PHE A 75 -42.67 10.35 -8.96
N LEU A 76 -41.86 9.31 -9.16
CA LEU A 76 -40.84 9.25 -10.18
C LEU A 76 -40.74 7.84 -10.76
N GLU A 77 -40.27 7.74 -12.00
CA GLU A 77 -40.06 6.45 -12.67
C GLU A 77 -38.58 6.06 -12.61
N ASP A 78 -38.32 4.77 -12.38
CA ASP A 78 -36.99 4.22 -12.60
C ASP A 78 -36.68 4.10 -14.11
N ILE A 79 -35.43 3.80 -14.46
CA ILE A 79 -35.01 3.64 -15.87
C ILE A 79 -35.74 2.48 -16.59
N LYS A 80 -36.37 1.56 -15.84
CA LYS A 80 -37.18 0.45 -16.35
C LYS A 80 -38.66 0.86 -16.49
N GLY A 81 -39.01 2.11 -16.19
CA GLY A 81 -40.37 2.66 -16.27
C GLY A 81 -41.29 2.28 -15.11
N ASN A 82 -40.77 1.74 -14.00
CA ASN A 82 -41.60 1.43 -12.85
C ASN A 82 -41.79 2.66 -11.96
N PRO A 83 -43.00 2.90 -11.44
CA PRO A 83 -43.27 4.03 -10.56
C PRO A 83 -42.75 3.76 -9.15
N TRP A 84 -42.18 4.80 -8.54
CA TRP A 84 -41.72 4.88 -7.16
C TRP A 84 -42.35 6.08 -6.48
N SER A 85 -42.68 5.94 -5.20
CA SER A 85 -43.08 7.07 -4.38
C SER A 85 -41.91 7.54 -3.50
N LEU A 86 -41.75 8.85 -3.39
CA LEU A 86 -40.69 9.51 -2.65
C LEU A 86 -41.33 10.40 -1.58
N ARG A 87 -40.97 10.15 -0.33
CA ARG A 87 -41.47 10.91 0.84
C ARG A 87 -40.32 11.44 1.66
N HIS A 88 -40.38 12.71 2.02
CA HIS A 88 -39.42 13.34 2.92
C HIS A 88 -39.71 12.98 4.39
N HIS A 89 -38.66 12.69 5.15
CA HIS A 89 -38.69 12.47 6.59
C HIS A 89 -37.96 13.64 7.27
N PRO A 90 -38.71 14.59 7.87
CA PRO A 90 -38.15 15.80 8.47
C PRO A 90 -37.56 15.49 9.85
N ASP A 91 -36.36 14.91 9.87
CA ASP A 91 -35.56 14.74 11.09
C ASP A 91 -34.47 15.81 11.17
N GLU A 92 -33.56 15.74 12.16
CA GLU A 92 -32.38 16.64 12.25
C GLU A 92 -31.53 16.60 10.97
N ARG A 93 -31.43 15.42 10.35
CA ARG A 93 -30.82 15.20 9.03
C ARG A 93 -31.92 14.97 7.98
N PRO A 94 -31.98 15.73 6.88
CA PRO A 94 -32.96 15.51 5.82
C PRO A 94 -32.78 14.12 5.21
N ALA A 95 -33.82 13.29 5.31
CA ALA A 95 -33.85 11.96 4.73
C ALA A 95 -35.09 11.80 3.86
N PHE A 96 -35.05 10.86 2.92
CA PHE A 96 -36.24 10.47 2.15
C PHE A 96 -36.36 8.95 2.10
N SER A 97 -37.59 8.47 1.92
CA SER A 97 -37.85 7.08 1.58
C SER A 97 -38.36 6.94 0.15
N LEU A 98 -37.78 6.00 -0.59
CA LEU A 98 -38.29 5.49 -1.85
C LEU A 98 -39.09 4.21 -1.60
N THR A 99 -40.34 4.16 -2.06
CA THR A 99 -41.23 3.02 -1.83
C THR A 99 -41.77 2.47 -3.16
N LYS A 100 -41.74 1.14 -3.30
CA LYS A 100 -42.36 0.38 -4.38
C LYS A 100 -42.94 -0.92 -3.83
N GLY A 101 -44.26 -0.96 -3.64
CA GLY A 101 -44.92 -2.10 -2.99
C GLY A 101 -44.40 -2.26 -1.55
N ASP A 102 -43.92 -3.47 -1.22
CA ASP A 102 -43.33 -3.77 0.10
C ASP A 102 -41.87 -3.35 0.24
N LEU A 103 -41.23 -2.91 -0.85
CA LEU A 103 -39.83 -2.48 -0.84
C LEU A 103 -39.76 -0.99 -0.44
N GLN A 104 -38.99 -0.70 0.60
CA GLN A 104 -38.72 0.66 1.08
C GLN A 104 -37.21 0.87 1.21
N ILE A 105 -36.70 1.97 0.65
CA ILE A 105 -35.30 2.39 0.75
C ILE A 105 -35.27 3.73 1.46
N LEU A 106 -34.59 3.82 2.60
CA LEU A 106 -34.35 5.07 3.32
C LEU A 106 -32.95 5.60 2.95
N ASN A 107 -32.83 6.89 2.64
CA ASN A 107 -31.55 7.53 2.33
C ASN A 107 -31.46 8.96 2.88
N ASP A 108 -30.31 9.29 3.46
CA ASP A 108 -30.00 10.58 4.09
C ASP A 108 -28.72 11.23 3.51
N SER A 109 -28.23 10.72 2.38
CA SER A 109 -26.99 11.14 1.74
C SER A 109 -27.17 12.41 0.90
N PHE A 110 -28.37 12.65 0.36
CA PHE A 110 -28.63 13.78 -0.55
C PHE A 110 -29.00 15.10 0.15
N TRP A 111 -28.63 15.26 1.42
CA TRP A 111 -28.80 16.52 2.17
C TRP A 111 -28.23 17.78 1.46
N PRO A 112 -27.21 17.74 0.56
CA PRO A 112 -26.78 18.93 -0.18
C PRO A 112 -27.86 19.53 -1.09
N LEU A 113 -28.90 18.77 -1.44
CA LEU A 113 -30.01 19.27 -2.26
C LEU A 113 -31.03 20.13 -1.49
N GLY A 114 -30.92 20.24 -0.17
CA GLY A 114 -31.81 21.09 0.64
C GLY A 114 -31.72 22.57 0.27
N ALA A 115 -32.83 23.31 0.37
CA ALA A 115 -32.85 24.75 0.05
C ALA A 115 -32.23 25.65 1.15
N ASP A 116 -32.19 25.16 2.39
CA ASP A 116 -31.66 25.89 3.55
C ASP A 116 -30.13 25.85 3.58
N VAL A 117 -29.51 26.98 3.25
CA VAL A 117 -28.05 27.15 3.18
C VAL A 117 -27.39 26.91 4.53
N ASP A 118 -27.93 27.50 5.60
CA ASP A 118 -27.34 27.41 6.94
C ASP A 118 -27.36 25.97 7.44
N ARG A 119 -28.49 25.28 7.21
CA ARG A 119 -28.63 23.87 7.55
C ARG A 119 -27.68 22.97 6.74
N ARG A 120 -27.54 23.21 5.43
CA ARG A 120 -26.58 22.46 4.60
C ARG A 120 -25.14 22.66 5.08
N LEU A 121 -24.75 23.90 5.39
CA LEU A 121 -23.40 24.19 5.89
C LEU A 121 -23.15 23.53 7.24
N SER A 122 -24.13 23.55 8.16
CA SER A 122 -24.03 22.86 9.45
C SER A 122 -23.89 21.34 9.30
N LEU A 123 -24.63 20.71 8.38
CA LEU A 123 -24.51 19.28 8.10
C LEU A 123 -23.15 18.96 7.46
N PHE A 124 -22.71 19.79 6.51
CA PHE A 124 -21.41 19.64 5.88
C PHE A 124 -20.27 19.73 6.88
N GLU A 125 -20.31 20.68 7.82
CA GLU A 125 -19.29 20.78 8.87
C GLU A 125 -19.22 19.51 9.73
N THR A 126 -20.36 18.89 9.99
CA THR A 126 -20.44 17.63 10.74
C THR A 126 -19.82 16.47 9.93
N GLU A 127 -20.18 16.36 8.64
CA GLU A 127 -19.59 15.38 7.73
C GLU A 127 -18.09 15.59 7.56
N ALA A 128 -17.64 16.81 7.31
CA ALA A 128 -16.25 17.15 7.08
C ALA A 128 -15.36 16.77 8.28
N LYS A 129 -15.87 16.95 9.51
CA LYS A 129 -15.21 16.48 10.74
C LYS A 129 -15.13 14.96 10.78
N GLY A 130 -16.25 14.25 10.63
CA GLY A 130 -16.30 12.78 10.66
C GLY A 130 -15.54 12.09 9.50
N LYS A 131 -15.25 12.82 8.43
CA LYS A 131 -14.57 12.34 7.21
C LYS A 131 -13.11 12.79 7.13
N SER A 132 -12.59 13.47 8.16
CA SER A 132 -11.21 13.95 8.26
C SER A 132 -10.77 14.85 7.10
N LEU A 133 -11.66 15.75 6.65
CA LEU A 133 -11.31 16.75 5.63
C LEU A 133 -10.30 17.77 6.19
N SER A 134 -9.49 18.32 5.29
CA SER A 134 -8.62 19.45 5.58
C SER A 134 -9.39 20.78 5.61
N LYS A 135 -8.80 21.82 6.23
CA LYS A 135 -9.34 23.19 6.22
C LYS A 135 -9.52 23.73 4.79
N ASP A 136 -8.59 23.44 3.89
CA ASP A 136 -8.67 23.87 2.50
C ASP A 136 -9.85 23.22 1.76
N GLU A 137 -10.08 21.92 1.99
CA GLU A 137 -11.25 21.21 1.45
C GLU A 137 -12.57 21.72 2.03
N LEU A 138 -12.58 22.03 3.33
CA LEU A 138 -13.74 22.62 4.00
C LEU A 138 -14.10 23.96 3.37
N ASP A 139 -13.11 24.85 3.19
CA ASP A 139 -13.34 26.19 2.64
C ASP A 139 -13.78 26.12 1.17
N ARG A 140 -13.17 25.22 0.39
CA ARG A 140 -13.59 24.97 -1.00
C ARG A 140 -15.05 24.55 -1.09
N TRP A 141 -15.47 23.55 -0.31
CA TRP A 141 -16.84 23.05 -0.37
C TRP A 141 -17.84 23.98 0.29
N ARG A 142 -17.46 24.72 1.34
CA ARG A 142 -18.30 25.80 1.90
C ARG A 142 -18.64 26.83 0.83
N ALA A 143 -17.67 27.23 0.00
CA ALA A 143 -17.93 28.19 -1.07
C ALA A 143 -18.98 27.68 -2.07
N VAL A 144 -18.92 26.39 -2.44
CA VAL A 144 -19.89 25.74 -3.33
C VAL A 144 -21.27 25.62 -2.66
N LEU A 145 -21.31 25.12 -1.42
CA LEU A 145 -22.53 24.87 -0.66
C LEU A 145 -23.27 26.13 -0.21
N SER A 146 -22.61 27.29 -0.27
CA SER A 146 -23.21 28.59 0.06
C SER A 146 -24.12 29.14 -1.03
N THR A 147 -24.15 28.52 -2.21
CA THR A 147 -25.01 28.96 -3.33
C THR A 147 -26.48 28.59 -3.07
N PRO A 148 -27.47 29.46 -3.30
CA PRO A 148 -28.88 29.15 -3.00
C PRO A 148 -29.39 27.86 -3.66
N THR A 149 -28.97 27.60 -4.89
CA THR A 149 -29.29 26.38 -5.64
C THR A 149 -28.01 25.77 -6.17
N ILE A 150 -27.60 24.65 -5.57
CA ILE A 150 -26.40 23.90 -5.96
C ILE A 150 -26.70 23.10 -7.24
N SER A 151 -25.73 23.03 -8.14
CA SER A 151 -25.85 22.26 -9.39
C SER A 151 -25.86 20.75 -9.12
N ASP A 152 -26.45 19.97 -10.04
CA ASP A 152 -26.45 18.50 -9.92
C ASP A 152 -25.03 17.91 -9.98
N ASP A 153 -24.13 18.57 -10.71
CA ASP A 153 -22.72 18.17 -10.82
C ASP A 153 -21.95 18.44 -9.53
N ASP A 154 -22.10 19.63 -8.94
CA ASP A 154 -21.46 19.96 -7.65
C ASP A 154 -21.89 19.01 -6.53
N VAL A 155 -23.18 18.61 -6.50
CA VAL A 155 -23.66 17.61 -5.54
C VAL A 155 -23.03 16.25 -5.80
N SER A 156 -22.96 15.83 -7.06
CA SER A 156 -22.34 14.54 -7.43
C SER A 156 -20.87 14.51 -7.02
N ASP A 157 -20.13 15.58 -7.31
CA ASP A 157 -18.72 15.74 -7.00
C ASP A 157 -18.49 15.77 -5.49
N LEU A 158 -19.35 16.44 -4.71
CA LEU A 158 -19.26 16.46 -3.25
C LEU A 158 -19.49 15.07 -2.66
N LEU A 159 -20.53 14.35 -3.11
CA LEU A 159 -20.83 13.02 -2.59
C LEU A 159 -19.70 12.04 -2.91
N LEU A 160 -19.23 12.02 -4.15
CA LEU A 160 -18.10 11.21 -4.58
C LEU A 160 -16.83 11.57 -3.77
N ASP A 161 -16.61 12.85 -3.52
CA ASP A 161 -15.50 13.29 -2.71
C ASP A 161 -15.61 12.77 -1.27
N LEU A 162 -16.78 12.83 -0.63
CA LEU A 162 -17.00 12.31 0.72
C LEU A 162 -16.84 10.78 0.80
N GLU A 163 -17.15 10.06 -0.28
CA GLU A 163 -16.91 8.61 -0.40
C GLU A 163 -15.41 8.27 -0.38
N HIS A 164 -14.54 9.18 -0.85
CA HIS A 164 -13.08 9.02 -0.78
C HIS A 164 -12.50 9.32 0.61
N SER A 165 -13.09 8.78 1.67
CA SER A 165 -12.64 8.96 3.05
C SER A 165 -12.40 7.63 3.77
N PRO A 166 -11.38 7.54 4.66
CA PRO A 166 -11.13 6.36 5.48
C PRO A 166 -12.36 5.89 6.26
N SER A 167 -13.15 6.80 6.82
CA SER A 167 -14.35 6.43 7.59
C SER A 167 -15.48 5.89 6.71
N HIS A 168 -15.59 6.33 5.45
CA HIS A 168 -16.52 5.71 4.50
C HIS A 168 -16.09 4.28 4.15
N ILE A 169 -14.82 4.08 3.80
CA ILE A 169 -14.29 2.75 3.48
C ILE A 169 -14.38 1.80 4.68
N GLU A 170 -14.13 2.27 5.89
CA GLU A 170 -14.32 1.49 7.11
C GLU A 170 -15.78 1.03 7.27
N ALA A 171 -16.75 1.91 7.03
CA ALA A 171 -18.17 1.57 7.10
C ALA A 171 -18.57 0.55 6.01
N LEU A 172 -18.05 0.71 4.79
CA LEU A 172 -18.27 -0.23 3.69
C LEU A 172 -17.65 -1.60 3.98
N LEU A 173 -16.42 -1.66 4.48
CA LEU A 173 -15.76 -2.92 4.87
C LEU A 173 -16.59 -3.67 5.90
N ARG A 174 -17.12 -2.95 6.91
CA ARG A 174 -17.98 -3.53 7.94
C ARG A 174 -19.26 -4.14 7.33
N GLN A 175 -19.89 -3.43 6.40
CA GLN A 175 -21.07 -3.91 5.69
C GLN A 175 -20.75 -5.14 4.81
N GLU A 176 -19.65 -5.09 4.05
CA GLU A 176 -19.27 -6.15 3.11
C GLU A 176 -18.84 -7.43 3.82
N PHE A 177 -18.12 -7.33 4.95
CA PHE A 177 -17.73 -8.49 5.76
C PHE A 177 -18.89 -9.22 6.43
N GLN A 178 -20.00 -8.53 6.69
CA GLN A 178 -21.26 -9.16 7.12
C GLN A 178 -22.06 -9.72 5.93
N GLY A 179 -21.74 -9.29 4.71
CA GLY A 179 -22.40 -9.67 3.48
C GLY A 179 -21.79 -10.92 2.81
N PRO A 180 -22.41 -11.40 1.71
CA PRO A 180 -21.96 -12.59 0.99
C PRO A 180 -20.77 -12.34 0.04
N SER A 181 -20.40 -11.09 -0.20
CA SER A 181 -19.37 -10.74 -1.17
C SER A 181 -18.65 -9.45 -0.82
N ASN A 182 -17.34 -9.41 -1.08
CA ASN A 182 -16.47 -8.27 -0.87
C ASN A 182 -15.97 -7.74 -2.21
N LYS A 183 -15.92 -6.42 -2.38
CA LYS A 183 -15.41 -5.77 -3.58
C LYS A 183 -13.92 -5.45 -3.43
N VAL A 184 -13.15 -5.70 -4.48
CA VAL A 184 -11.72 -5.33 -4.49
C VAL A 184 -11.55 -3.81 -4.35
N SER A 185 -12.45 -3.01 -4.92
CA SER A 185 -12.44 -1.54 -4.80
C SER A 185 -12.69 -1.04 -3.37
N THR A 186 -13.34 -1.84 -2.52
CA THR A 186 -13.55 -1.50 -1.10
C THR A 186 -12.31 -1.88 -0.29
N LEU A 187 -11.70 -3.03 -0.57
CA LEU A 187 -10.44 -3.44 0.03
C LEU A 187 -9.28 -2.53 -0.39
N VAL A 188 -9.24 -2.10 -1.64
CA VAL A 188 -8.20 -1.25 -2.23
C VAL A 188 -8.86 -0.16 -3.06
N PRO A 189 -9.16 1.00 -2.46
CA PRO A 189 -9.66 2.15 -3.19
C PRO A 189 -8.70 2.54 -4.31
N ASP A 190 -9.24 2.97 -5.45
CA ASP A 190 -8.50 3.29 -6.67
C ASP A 190 -8.31 4.81 -6.89
N ASN A 191 -8.73 5.63 -5.93
CA ASN A 191 -8.55 7.07 -5.98
C ASN A 191 -7.42 7.52 -5.05
N ILE A 192 -6.42 8.23 -5.58
CA ILE A 192 -5.28 8.75 -4.79
C ILE A 192 -5.73 9.64 -3.62
N ARG A 193 -6.85 10.37 -3.79
CA ARG A 193 -7.38 11.29 -2.78
C ARG A 193 -7.81 10.58 -1.49
N TYR A 194 -8.25 9.33 -1.61
CA TYR A 194 -8.50 8.48 -0.45
C TYR A 194 -7.22 8.32 0.39
N TYR A 195 -6.10 8.02 -0.25
CA TYR A 195 -4.83 7.81 0.44
C TYR A 195 -4.21 9.11 0.95
N GLU A 196 -4.37 10.22 0.24
CA GLU A 196 -3.98 11.55 0.75
C GLU A 196 -4.72 11.87 2.07
N ARG A 197 -5.97 11.44 2.22
CA ARG A 197 -6.72 11.55 3.49
C ARG A 197 -6.38 10.48 4.51
N LEU A 198 -5.90 9.31 4.08
CA LEU A 198 -5.51 8.23 4.98
C LEU A 198 -4.15 8.49 5.63
N VAL A 199 -3.16 8.94 4.84
CA VAL A 199 -1.76 9.03 5.29
C VAL A 199 -1.16 10.42 5.17
N GLY A 200 -1.86 11.39 4.58
CA GLY A 200 -1.33 12.71 4.22
C GLY A 200 -0.76 12.74 2.81
N LYS A 201 -0.60 13.94 2.23
CA LYS A 201 -0.06 14.12 0.88
C LYS A 201 1.47 14.17 0.88
N CYS A 202 2.10 13.46 -0.04
CA CYS A 202 3.53 13.61 -0.33
C CYS A 202 3.76 14.66 -1.43
N CYS A 203 4.60 15.66 -1.15
CA CYS A 203 4.86 16.83 -1.98
C CYS A 203 6.35 16.98 -2.34
N GLY A 204 7.14 15.90 -2.23
CA GLY A 204 8.54 15.87 -2.67
C GLY A 204 9.53 15.25 -1.69
N SER A 205 9.09 14.82 -0.50
CA SER A 205 9.94 14.06 0.43
C SER A 205 10.49 12.80 -0.23
N LYS A 206 11.78 12.53 -0.05
CA LYS A 206 12.43 11.35 -0.64
C LYS A 206 12.38 10.13 0.27
N ASN A 207 12.28 10.33 1.57
CA ASN A 207 12.28 9.28 2.58
C ASN A 207 11.26 9.58 3.69
N ILE A 208 11.01 8.57 4.52
CA ILE A 208 10.02 8.65 5.60
C ILE A 208 10.34 9.73 6.65
N ASP A 209 11.62 10.02 6.92
CA ASP A 209 11.99 11.02 7.91
C ASP A 209 11.74 12.45 7.43
N GLU A 210 12.03 12.75 6.16
CA GLU A 210 11.66 14.01 5.51
C GLU A 210 10.14 14.21 5.51
N TYR A 211 9.42 13.15 5.12
CA TYR A 211 7.95 13.12 5.11
C TYR A 211 7.36 13.46 6.49
N CYS A 212 7.85 12.80 7.53
CA CYS A 212 7.35 13.01 8.90
C CYS A 212 7.66 14.41 9.43
N LYS A 213 8.82 14.99 9.08
CA LYS A 213 9.24 16.33 9.55
C LYS A 213 8.40 17.47 8.98
N VAL A 214 7.90 17.32 7.75
CA VAL A 214 7.23 18.39 7.02
C VAL A 214 5.79 18.03 6.69
N GLU A 215 5.60 17.07 5.80
CA GLU A 215 4.31 16.82 5.13
C GLU A 215 3.30 16.16 6.06
N LEU A 216 3.70 15.16 6.83
CA LEU A 216 2.81 14.52 7.80
C LEU A 216 2.37 15.50 8.90
N LYS A 217 3.31 16.33 9.37
CA LYS A 217 3.00 17.35 10.37
C LYS A 217 2.00 18.37 9.83
N GLN A 218 2.23 18.87 8.61
CA GLN A 218 1.29 19.76 7.91
C GLN A 218 -0.09 19.11 7.74
N TYR A 219 -0.13 17.83 7.41
CA TYR A 219 -1.38 17.09 7.30
C TYR A 219 -2.17 17.13 8.62
N PHE A 220 -1.57 16.84 9.76
CA PHE A 220 -2.24 16.98 11.07
C PHE A 220 -2.64 18.42 11.40
N ASP A 221 -1.77 19.40 11.14
CA ASP A 221 -2.04 20.83 11.38
C ASP A 221 -3.19 21.38 10.50
N SER A 222 -3.40 20.75 9.33
CA SER A 222 -4.44 21.13 8.36
C SER A 222 -5.83 20.60 8.67
N ARG A 223 -5.97 19.62 9.59
CA ARG A 223 -7.27 19.02 9.93
C ARG A 223 -8.20 20.03 10.61
N ILE A 224 -9.50 19.83 10.38
CA ILE A 224 -10.56 20.63 11.01
C ILE A 224 -10.61 20.34 12.51
N GLU A 225 -10.58 19.06 12.90
CA GLU A 225 -10.41 18.64 14.28
C GLU A 225 -8.95 18.37 14.57
N SER A 226 -8.47 18.92 15.68
CA SER A 226 -7.08 18.74 16.09
C SER A 226 -6.81 17.38 16.72
N GLY A 227 -7.84 16.64 17.15
CA GLY A 227 -7.70 15.40 17.91
C GLY A 227 -7.07 14.25 17.12
N VAL A 228 -6.36 13.38 17.84
CA VAL A 228 -5.83 12.12 17.30
C VAL A 228 -6.90 11.03 17.40
N THR A 229 -7.10 10.29 16.33
CA THR A 229 -8.04 9.18 16.20
C THR A 229 -7.32 7.84 16.19
N GLU A 230 -8.06 6.73 16.32
CA GLU A 230 -7.46 5.40 16.19
C GLU A 230 -6.85 5.14 14.80
N ASN A 231 -7.42 5.71 13.74
CA ASN A 231 -6.88 5.57 12.38
C ASN A 231 -5.47 6.18 12.27
N ASP A 232 -5.15 7.19 13.09
CA ASP A 232 -3.81 7.77 13.15
C ASP A 232 -2.79 6.80 13.77
N PHE A 233 -3.23 5.90 14.66
CA PHE A 233 -2.38 4.83 15.19
C PHE A 233 -2.20 3.69 14.19
N LEU A 234 -3.16 3.44 13.29
CA LEU A 234 -3.06 2.41 12.26
C LEU A 234 -2.02 2.73 11.19
N MET A 235 -1.72 4.01 10.94
CA MET A 235 -0.68 4.41 9.99
C MET A 235 0.74 4.41 10.58
N CYS A 236 0.91 4.20 11.88
CA CYS A 236 2.21 4.19 12.58
C CYS A 236 3.03 2.91 12.30
N ILE A 237 3.40 2.72 11.03
CA ILE A 237 4.24 1.62 10.55
C ILE A 237 5.73 1.87 10.80
N HIS A 238 6.10 3.10 11.18
CA HIS A 238 7.46 3.51 11.50
C HIS A 238 7.48 4.47 12.69
N LYS A 239 8.55 4.43 13.51
CA LYS A 239 8.68 5.22 14.75
C LYS A 239 8.53 6.73 14.53
N SER A 240 8.99 7.26 13.39
CA SER A 240 8.90 8.71 13.09
C SER A 240 7.45 9.15 12.92
N ILE A 241 6.56 8.26 12.48
CA ILE A 241 5.11 8.53 12.39
C ILE A 241 4.53 8.57 13.81
N SER A 242 4.86 7.58 14.65
CA SER A 242 4.44 7.56 16.07
C SER A 242 4.87 8.80 16.84
N ALA A 243 6.05 9.35 16.53
CA ALA A 243 6.52 10.61 17.11
C ALA A 243 5.70 11.82 16.64
N VAL A 244 5.23 11.86 15.40
CA VAL A 244 4.30 12.93 14.95
C VAL A 244 2.95 12.77 15.64
N VAL A 245 2.42 11.54 15.72
CA VAL A 245 1.13 11.24 16.36
C VAL A 245 1.16 11.56 17.86
N SER A 246 2.25 11.25 18.58
CA SER A 246 2.37 11.56 20.01
C SER A 246 2.36 13.06 20.29
N ASN A 247 2.91 13.88 19.39
CA ASN A 247 2.86 15.33 19.49
C ASN A 247 1.46 15.92 19.27
N GLY A 248 0.53 15.16 18.70
CA GLY A 248 -0.88 15.56 18.55
C GLY A 248 -1.62 15.69 19.89
N PRO A 249 -2.74 16.41 19.94
CA PRO A 249 -3.55 16.55 21.15
C PRO A 249 -4.37 15.29 21.40
N ILE A 250 -3.74 14.36 22.13
CA ILE A 250 -4.36 13.18 22.73
C ILE A 250 -4.15 13.24 24.24
N ASP A 251 -5.24 13.07 25.00
CA ASP A 251 -5.18 12.95 26.46
C ASP A 251 -5.02 11.49 26.90
N GLU A 252 -4.72 11.29 28.18
CA GLU A 252 -4.45 9.95 28.73
C GLU A 252 -5.70 9.04 28.69
N VAL A 253 -6.91 9.60 28.80
CA VAL A 253 -8.16 8.82 28.76
C VAL A 253 -8.41 8.27 27.36
N GLN A 254 -8.25 9.12 26.34
CA GLN A 254 -8.33 8.74 24.93
C GLN A 254 -7.27 7.71 24.59
N TYR A 255 -6.03 7.93 25.04
CA TYR A 255 -4.94 6.97 24.86
C TYR A 255 -5.26 5.60 25.49
N HIS A 256 -5.73 5.56 26.74
CA HIS A 256 -6.11 4.31 27.40
C HIS A 256 -7.25 3.58 26.67
N ALA A 257 -8.21 4.32 26.10
CA ALA A 257 -9.29 3.72 25.32
C ALA A 257 -8.77 3.02 24.06
N ILE A 258 -7.88 3.66 23.30
CA ILE A 258 -7.27 3.08 22.10
C ILE A 258 -6.37 1.90 22.49
N ALA A 259 -5.52 2.06 23.50
CA ALA A 259 -4.62 1.01 23.97
C ALA A 259 -5.37 -0.24 24.50
N SER A 260 -6.51 -0.05 25.16
CA SER A 260 -7.37 -1.16 25.61
C SER A 260 -7.95 -1.93 24.42
N ARG A 261 -8.45 -1.24 23.39
CA ARG A 261 -8.92 -1.89 22.15
C ARG A 261 -7.79 -2.61 21.41
N ALA A 262 -6.57 -2.06 21.39
CA ALA A 262 -5.40 -2.71 20.82
C ALA A 262 -5.07 -4.03 21.53
N ILE A 263 -5.14 -4.05 22.86
CA ILE A 263 -4.93 -5.24 23.70
C ILE A 263 -6.01 -6.29 23.44
N GLU A 264 -7.29 -5.90 23.39
CA GLU A 264 -8.43 -6.81 23.19
C GLU A 264 -8.40 -7.47 21.80
N SER A 265 -8.20 -6.65 20.76
CA SER A 265 -8.10 -7.12 19.38
C SER A 265 -6.80 -7.90 19.12
N CYS A 266 -5.73 -7.59 19.86
CA CYS A 266 -4.36 -8.00 19.55
C CYS A 266 -3.96 -7.58 18.12
N HIS A 267 -4.40 -6.40 17.67
CA HIS A 267 -4.06 -5.86 16.37
C HIS A 267 -2.58 -5.44 16.36
N PRO A 268 -1.71 -6.02 15.52
CA PRO A 268 -0.26 -5.86 15.63
C PRO A 268 0.21 -4.41 15.49
N ILE A 269 -0.36 -3.66 14.54
CA ILE A 269 0.00 -2.24 14.35
C ILE A 269 -0.48 -1.39 15.52
N LEU A 270 -1.76 -1.44 15.90
CA LEU A 270 -2.23 -0.71 17.09
C LEU A 270 -1.42 -1.03 18.36
N LEU A 271 -1.02 -2.29 18.57
CA LEU A 271 -0.20 -2.67 19.73
C LEU A 271 1.15 -1.92 19.75
N ILE A 272 1.91 -1.96 18.65
CA ILE A 272 3.21 -1.27 18.59
C ILE A 272 3.05 0.25 18.61
N SER A 273 2.06 0.79 17.90
CA SER A 273 1.79 2.23 17.86
C SER A 273 1.42 2.77 19.24
N CYS A 274 0.53 2.08 19.97
CA CYS A 274 0.15 2.47 21.33
C CYS A 274 1.32 2.35 22.30
N LEU A 275 2.21 1.38 22.10
CA LEU A 275 3.40 1.23 22.93
C LEU A 275 4.37 2.40 22.69
N GLU A 276 4.69 2.71 21.44
CA GLU A 276 5.60 3.80 21.10
C GLU A 276 5.07 5.16 21.54
N VAL A 277 3.80 5.47 21.25
CA VAL A 277 3.16 6.72 21.71
C VAL A 277 3.11 6.77 23.24
N GLY A 278 2.83 5.64 23.89
CA GLY A 278 2.86 5.49 25.34
C GLY A 278 4.22 5.83 25.93
N ILE A 279 5.30 5.30 25.37
CA ILE A 279 6.67 5.62 25.81
C ILE A 279 7.01 7.09 25.57
N LEU A 280 6.65 7.65 24.41
CA LEU A 280 6.98 9.03 24.06
C LEU A 280 6.23 10.07 24.89
N LYS A 281 5.02 9.75 25.39
CA LYS A 281 4.13 10.75 26.01
C LYS A 281 3.62 10.42 27.40
N PHE A 282 3.40 9.14 27.71
CA PHE A 282 2.70 8.68 28.91
C PHE A 282 3.53 7.70 29.75
N LYS A 283 4.84 7.66 29.58
CA LYS A 283 5.72 6.63 30.16
C LYS A 283 5.66 6.54 31.69
N ASP A 284 5.35 7.65 32.36
CA ASP A 284 5.30 7.72 33.83
C ASP A 284 3.91 7.45 34.40
N THR A 285 2.84 7.81 33.67
CA THR A 285 1.46 7.70 34.15
C THR A 285 0.77 6.42 33.68
N SER A 286 1.25 5.83 32.57
CA SER A 286 0.64 4.69 31.89
C SER A 286 1.52 3.42 31.89
N ALA A 287 2.45 3.30 32.84
CA ALA A 287 3.41 2.18 32.86
C ALA A 287 2.74 0.79 32.80
N ALA A 288 1.63 0.58 33.52
CA ALA A 288 0.93 -0.71 33.56
C ALA A 288 0.36 -1.12 32.18
N ILE A 289 -0.27 -0.20 31.46
CA ILE A 289 -0.85 -0.50 30.15
C ILE A 289 0.24 -0.67 29.07
N ILE A 290 1.35 0.08 29.17
CA ILE A 290 2.53 -0.08 28.29
C ILE A 290 3.14 -1.48 28.43
N LYS A 291 3.29 -1.98 29.66
CA LYS A 291 3.76 -3.35 29.90
C LYS A 291 2.82 -4.39 29.28
N LYS A 292 1.51 -4.21 29.47
CA LYS A 292 0.49 -5.11 28.91
C LYS A 292 0.47 -5.11 27.38
N LEU A 293 0.65 -3.95 26.75
CA LEU A 293 0.81 -3.84 25.29
C LEU A 293 1.96 -4.72 24.79
N PHE A 294 3.12 -4.64 25.46
CA PHE A 294 4.29 -5.45 25.10
C PHE A 294 4.09 -6.96 25.29
N GLU A 295 3.43 -7.37 26.39
CA GLU A 295 3.04 -8.77 26.60
C GLU A 295 2.15 -9.29 25.46
N CYS A 296 1.20 -8.46 25.01
CA CYS A 296 0.32 -8.80 23.88
C CYS A 296 1.06 -8.89 22.54
N ILE A 297 2.11 -8.10 22.29
CA ILE A 297 2.88 -8.18 21.02
C ILE A 297 3.39 -9.61 20.77
N SER A 298 3.77 -10.32 21.83
CA SER A 298 4.34 -11.68 21.73
C SER A 298 3.29 -12.80 21.84
N SER A 299 2.00 -12.46 21.89
CA SER A 299 0.94 -13.45 22.06
C SER A 299 0.73 -14.30 20.79
N ALA A 300 0.29 -15.54 20.96
CA ALA A 300 -0.05 -16.41 19.82
C ALA A 300 -1.16 -15.80 18.93
N LYS A 301 -2.09 -15.05 19.54
CA LYS A 301 -3.14 -14.33 18.80
C LYS A 301 -2.54 -13.24 17.90
N THR A 302 -1.59 -12.45 18.42
CA THR A 302 -0.89 -11.43 17.63
C THR A 302 -0.08 -12.04 16.48
N LEU A 303 0.58 -13.18 16.69
CA LEU A 303 1.31 -13.87 15.62
C LEU A 303 0.38 -14.32 14.47
N ASN A 304 -0.83 -14.80 14.77
CA ASN A 304 -1.82 -15.11 13.75
C ASN A 304 -2.32 -13.83 13.04
N ASN A 305 -2.58 -12.77 13.80
CA ASN A 305 -2.99 -11.48 13.23
C ASN A 305 -1.90 -10.85 12.36
N LEU A 306 -0.62 -11.10 12.66
CA LEU A 306 0.52 -10.69 11.82
C LEU A 306 0.53 -11.39 10.47
N ARG A 307 0.19 -12.69 10.41
CA ARG A 307 0.05 -13.41 9.13
C ARG A 307 -1.04 -12.80 8.27
N LEU A 308 -2.20 -12.51 8.87
CA LEU A 308 -3.29 -11.81 8.20
C LEU A 308 -2.84 -10.43 7.71
N PHE A 309 -2.18 -9.64 8.55
CA PHE A 309 -1.67 -8.32 8.20
C PHE A 309 -0.67 -8.35 7.05
N CYS A 310 0.35 -9.21 7.10
CA CYS A 310 1.34 -9.32 6.02
C CYS A 310 0.68 -9.76 4.70
N SER A 311 -0.30 -10.67 4.77
CA SER A 311 -1.03 -11.12 3.58
C SER A 311 -1.89 -10.00 2.97
N MET A 312 -2.56 -9.21 3.82
CA MET A 312 -3.29 -8.03 3.35
C MET A 312 -2.34 -6.98 2.77
N ALA A 313 -1.16 -6.76 3.37
CA ALA A 313 -0.16 -5.86 2.81
C ALA A 313 0.31 -6.30 1.42
N VAL A 314 0.61 -7.58 1.21
CA VAL A 314 0.92 -8.13 -0.13
C VAL A 314 -0.23 -7.89 -1.11
N PHE A 315 -1.48 -8.13 -0.67
CA PHE A 315 -2.65 -7.96 -1.53
C PHE A 315 -2.88 -6.49 -1.94
N VAL A 316 -2.92 -5.60 -0.95
CA VAL A 316 -3.18 -4.16 -1.14
C VAL A 316 -2.07 -3.53 -1.95
N ASP A 317 -0.81 -3.79 -1.59
CA ASP A 317 0.35 -3.21 -2.26
C ASP A 317 0.46 -3.70 -3.72
N GLY A 318 0.17 -4.98 -3.97
CA GLY A 318 0.11 -5.53 -5.33
C GLY A 318 -1.06 -4.99 -6.16
N GLU A 319 -2.22 -4.71 -5.56
CA GLU A 319 -3.32 -4.07 -6.29
C GLU A 319 -3.03 -2.59 -6.58
N LEU A 320 -2.40 -1.87 -5.65
CA LEU A 320 -1.94 -0.51 -5.88
C LEU A 320 -0.89 -0.44 -6.99
N ALA A 321 0.02 -1.43 -7.04
CA ALA A 321 0.95 -1.58 -8.15
C ALA A 321 0.22 -1.83 -9.47
N ARG A 322 -0.85 -2.62 -9.50
CA ARG A 322 -1.65 -2.81 -10.72
C ARG A 322 -2.35 -1.53 -11.16
N LEU A 323 -2.93 -0.79 -10.20
CA LEU A 323 -3.70 0.43 -10.46
C LEU A 323 -2.81 1.60 -10.89
N GLN A 324 -1.53 1.61 -10.50
CA GLN A 324 -0.56 2.64 -10.84
C GLN A 324 -0.96 4.07 -10.40
N ILE A 325 -1.83 4.21 -9.40
CA ILE A 325 -2.31 5.51 -8.90
C ILE A 325 -1.21 6.30 -8.15
N PHE A 326 -0.14 5.61 -7.74
CA PHE A 326 1.06 6.19 -7.13
C PHE A 326 2.21 6.38 -8.12
N LYS A 327 1.97 6.25 -9.43
CA LYS A 327 3.03 6.37 -10.43
C LYS A 327 3.73 7.74 -10.33
N GLY A 328 5.06 7.73 -10.21
CA GLY A 328 5.88 8.93 -10.04
C GLY A 328 6.01 9.43 -8.60
N MET A 329 5.38 8.75 -7.64
CA MET A 329 5.61 8.97 -6.21
C MET A 329 6.72 8.04 -5.70
N PRO A 330 7.44 8.42 -4.63
CA PRO A 330 8.49 7.58 -4.06
C PRO A 330 7.89 6.29 -3.46
N PRO A 331 8.60 5.14 -3.51
CA PRO A 331 7.99 3.87 -3.14
C PRO A 331 7.61 3.76 -1.66
N PHE A 332 8.33 4.43 -0.73
CA PHE A 332 7.91 4.48 0.67
C PHE A 332 6.50 5.05 0.85
N TYR A 333 6.06 5.99 0.01
CA TYR A 333 4.74 6.62 0.15
C TYR A 333 3.61 5.67 -0.26
N ARG A 334 3.84 4.91 -1.34
CA ARG A 334 2.96 3.82 -1.76
C ARG A 334 2.88 2.72 -0.70
N ARG A 335 4.03 2.34 -0.11
CA ARG A 335 4.10 1.35 0.98
C ARG A 335 3.44 1.86 2.27
N LEU A 336 3.61 3.12 2.64
CA LEU A 336 2.90 3.72 3.78
C LEU A 336 1.38 3.62 3.58
N SER A 337 0.91 3.96 2.38
CA SER A 337 -0.50 3.88 2.00
C SER A 337 -1.03 2.44 2.03
N SER A 338 -0.27 1.48 1.49
CA SER A 338 -0.68 0.08 1.45
C SER A 338 -0.73 -0.56 2.84
N PHE A 339 0.24 -0.26 3.71
CA PHE A 339 0.27 -0.77 5.08
C PHE A 339 -0.80 -0.12 5.97
N ALA A 340 -1.05 1.19 5.83
CA ALA A 340 -2.13 1.86 6.56
C ALA A 340 -3.51 1.29 6.18
N GLN A 341 -3.75 1.09 4.88
CA GLN A 341 -4.99 0.47 4.40
C GLN A 341 -5.10 -0.98 4.88
N SER A 342 -4.01 -1.74 4.86
CA SER A 342 -3.99 -3.11 5.38
C SER A 342 -4.30 -3.16 6.88
N ALA A 343 -3.79 -2.22 7.66
CA ALA A 343 -4.10 -2.10 9.08
C ALA A 343 -5.60 -1.80 9.30
N LEU A 344 -6.21 -0.93 8.47
CA LEU A 344 -7.65 -0.66 8.53
C LEU A 344 -8.49 -1.91 8.20
N ILE A 345 -8.14 -2.64 7.14
CA ILE A 345 -8.82 -3.89 6.77
C ILE A 345 -8.74 -4.90 7.91
N VAL A 346 -7.55 -5.10 8.49
CA VAL A 346 -7.33 -6.04 9.59
C VAL A 346 -8.09 -5.62 10.84
N LYS A 347 -8.13 -4.33 11.18
CA LYS A 347 -8.97 -3.83 12.27
C LYS A 347 -10.42 -4.26 12.09
N VAL A 348 -11.04 -3.91 10.97
CA VAL A 348 -12.47 -4.21 10.73
C VAL A 348 -12.71 -5.73 10.68
N ALA A 349 -11.81 -6.48 10.04
CA ALA A 349 -11.89 -7.94 10.02
C ALA A 349 -11.89 -8.58 11.41
N LEU A 350 -11.06 -8.06 12.33
CA LEU A 350 -10.98 -8.55 13.70
C LEU A 350 -12.21 -8.15 14.52
N GLU A 351 -12.75 -6.94 14.32
CA GLU A 351 -13.99 -6.47 14.95
C GLU A 351 -15.20 -7.32 14.54
N GLU A 352 -15.31 -7.64 13.26
CA GLU A 352 -16.40 -8.44 12.70
C GLU A 352 -16.20 -9.96 12.85
N GLY A 353 -15.08 -10.38 13.45
CA GLY A 353 -14.79 -11.80 13.71
C GLY A 353 -14.62 -12.64 12.43
N VAL A 354 -14.12 -12.05 11.35
CA VAL A 354 -13.96 -12.72 10.06
C VAL A 354 -12.83 -13.74 10.13
N ALA A 355 -13.12 -14.98 9.74
CA ALA A 355 -12.14 -16.05 9.62
C ALA A 355 -11.52 -16.05 8.21
N PHE A 356 -10.19 -15.96 8.13
CA PHE A 356 -9.45 -16.02 6.86
C PHE A 356 -8.67 -17.33 6.75
N ASP A 357 -9.28 -18.34 6.15
CA ASP A 357 -8.59 -19.58 5.84
C ASP A 357 -7.63 -19.39 4.66
N LYS A 358 -6.37 -19.83 4.82
CA LYS A 358 -5.33 -19.81 3.76
C LYS A 358 -5.09 -18.43 3.14
N VAL A 359 -5.15 -17.38 3.96
CA VAL A 359 -5.03 -15.99 3.51
C VAL A 359 -3.73 -15.68 2.75
N GLU A 360 -2.62 -16.29 3.15
CA GLU A 360 -1.32 -16.15 2.49
C GLU A 360 -1.36 -16.68 1.05
N GLN A 361 -1.96 -17.86 0.87
CA GLN A 361 -2.15 -18.46 -0.46
C GLN A 361 -3.08 -17.60 -1.32
N TRP A 362 -4.19 -17.12 -0.75
CA TRP A 362 -5.13 -16.26 -1.44
C TRP A 362 -4.46 -14.95 -1.90
N ALA A 363 -3.78 -14.23 -1.01
CA ALA A 363 -3.12 -12.97 -1.33
C ALA A 363 -2.05 -13.15 -2.41
N SER A 364 -1.22 -14.19 -2.28
CA SER A 364 -0.19 -14.54 -3.26
C SER A 364 -0.77 -14.82 -4.65
N GLN A 365 -1.84 -15.62 -4.73
CA GLN A 365 -2.51 -15.96 -6.00
C GLN A 365 -3.22 -14.76 -6.63
N GLN A 366 -3.79 -13.85 -5.84
CA GLN A 366 -4.53 -12.71 -6.37
C GLN A 366 -3.63 -11.59 -6.84
N ARG A 367 -2.67 -11.16 -6.00
CA ARG A 367 -1.87 -9.94 -6.24
C ARG A 367 -0.39 -10.09 -5.90
N GLY A 368 0.05 -11.24 -5.42
CA GLY A 368 1.45 -11.50 -5.04
C GLY A 368 2.44 -11.18 -6.16
N LEU A 369 2.17 -11.60 -7.40
CA LEU A 369 3.09 -11.34 -8.51
C LEU A 369 3.26 -9.84 -8.79
N TYR A 370 2.20 -9.04 -8.68
CA TYR A 370 2.30 -7.57 -8.82
C TYR A 370 3.12 -6.97 -7.68
N PHE A 371 2.89 -7.41 -6.44
CA PHE A 371 3.65 -6.98 -5.27
C PHE A 371 5.15 -7.24 -5.44
N PHE A 372 5.53 -8.47 -5.79
CA PHE A 372 6.95 -8.82 -5.98
C PHE A 372 7.58 -8.03 -7.13
N CYS A 373 6.93 -7.98 -8.29
CA CYS A 373 7.47 -7.25 -9.45
C CYS A 373 7.64 -5.76 -9.17
N GLN A 374 6.66 -5.11 -8.54
CA GLN A 374 6.78 -3.71 -8.14
C GLN A 374 7.89 -3.51 -7.12
N SER A 375 7.98 -4.39 -6.11
CA SER A 375 9.03 -4.30 -5.09
C SER A 375 10.43 -4.45 -5.68
N PHE A 376 10.61 -5.27 -6.72
CA PHE A 376 11.91 -5.38 -7.41
C PHE A 376 12.26 -4.12 -8.22
N ILE A 377 11.27 -3.46 -8.83
CA ILE A 377 11.47 -2.16 -9.51
C ILE A 377 11.85 -1.10 -8.47
N ASP A 378 11.19 -1.11 -7.31
CA ASP A 378 11.42 -0.14 -6.25
C ASP A 378 12.85 -0.22 -5.66
N LEU A 379 13.55 -1.35 -5.79
CA LEU A 379 14.95 -1.48 -5.35
C LEU A 379 15.91 -0.52 -6.06
N ILE A 380 15.54 0.02 -7.24
CA ILE A 380 16.34 1.06 -7.91
C ILE A 380 16.38 2.33 -7.03
N GLU A 381 15.33 2.65 -6.30
CA GLU A 381 15.27 3.81 -5.40
C GLU A 381 15.51 3.44 -3.93
N GLU A 382 15.07 2.25 -3.52
CA GLU A 382 15.01 1.82 -2.11
C GLU A 382 15.66 0.42 -1.93
N PRO A 383 16.99 0.29 -2.11
CA PRO A 383 17.68 -0.99 -2.30
C PRO A 383 17.75 -1.86 -1.05
N ARG A 384 17.46 -1.29 0.13
CA ARG A 384 17.66 -1.97 1.41
C ARG A 384 16.46 -2.81 1.84
N TRP A 385 15.26 -2.57 1.30
CA TRP A 385 14.07 -3.33 1.69
C TRP A 385 13.67 -4.33 0.61
N LEU A 386 13.85 -5.62 0.90
CA LEU A 386 13.47 -6.70 -0.01
C LEU A 386 12.03 -7.15 0.25
N PRO A 387 11.27 -7.54 -0.79
CA PRO A 387 9.90 -8.03 -0.61
C PRO A 387 9.84 -9.31 0.25
N THR A 388 10.92 -10.07 0.33
CA THR A 388 11.05 -11.26 1.17
C THR A 388 11.10 -10.95 2.67
N TYR A 389 11.26 -9.69 3.06
CA TYR A 389 11.18 -9.27 4.46
C TYR A 389 9.73 -9.19 4.97
N LEU A 390 8.74 -9.19 4.09
CA LEU A 390 7.32 -9.15 4.48
C LEU A 390 6.80 -10.54 4.83
N THR A 391 7.26 -11.09 5.95
CA THR A 391 6.76 -12.34 6.53
C THR A 391 6.36 -12.12 7.98
N SER A 392 5.43 -12.92 8.51
CA SER A 392 5.04 -12.80 9.93
C SER A 392 6.20 -13.01 10.90
N GLU A 393 7.15 -13.90 10.57
CA GLU A 393 8.36 -14.16 11.35
C GLU A 393 9.31 -12.97 11.35
N GLN A 394 9.53 -12.35 10.20
CA GLN A 394 10.39 -11.17 10.15
C GLN A 394 9.71 -9.95 10.76
N PHE A 395 8.39 -9.80 10.56
CA PHE A 395 7.66 -8.65 11.05
C PHE A 395 7.55 -8.64 12.58
N ILE A 396 7.53 -9.80 13.26
CA ILE A 396 7.63 -9.79 14.73
C ILE A 396 9.01 -9.30 15.20
N ASN A 397 10.09 -9.63 14.48
CA ASN A 397 11.43 -9.11 14.79
C ASN A 397 11.49 -7.58 14.61
N GLU A 398 10.87 -7.05 13.55
CA GLU A 398 10.68 -5.61 13.33
C GLU A 398 9.99 -4.95 14.53
N LEU A 399 8.89 -5.53 15.03
CA LEU A 399 8.19 -5.00 16.20
C LEU A 399 9.10 -4.96 17.44
N TYR A 400 9.90 -5.99 17.69
CA TYR A 400 10.86 -5.99 18.80
C TYR A 400 11.98 -4.96 18.62
N GLY A 401 12.47 -4.77 17.38
CA GLY A 401 13.41 -3.71 17.03
C GLY A 401 12.86 -2.33 17.35
N ARG A 402 11.61 -2.08 16.96
CA ARG A 402 10.88 -0.84 17.25
C ARG A 402 10.72 -0.58 18.75
N VAL A 403 10.35 -1.59 19.55
CA VAL A 403 10.31 -1.48 21.02
C VAL A 403 11.69 -1.13 21.57
N SER A 404 12.74 -1.81 21.09
CA SER A 404 14.13 -1.56 21.50
C SER A 404 14.52 -0.11 21.25
N VAL A 405 14.25 0.42 20.05
CA VAL A 405 14.53 1.81 19.68
C VAL A 405 13.75 2.80 20.54
N ALA A 406 12.45 2.56 20.78
CA ALA A 406 11.65 3.43 21.66
C ALA A 406 12.20 3.47 23.10
N CYS A 407 12.85 2.40 23.56
CA CYS A 407 13.46 2.33 24.88
C CYS A 407 14.86 2.94 24.99
N GLN A 408 15.44 3.50 23.92
CA GLN A 408 16.80 4.06 23.94
C GLN A 408 16.90 5.48 24.53
N GLU A 409 15.79 6.06 25.00
CA GLU A 409 15.82 7.39 25.61
C GLU A 409 16.63 7.43 26.92
N PRO A 410 17.34 8.55 27.20
CA PRO A 410 18.24 8.65 28.35
C PRO A 410 17.53 8.66 29.70
N ASP A 411 16.23 8.98 29.74
CA ASP A 411 15.44 9.11 30.95
C ASP A 411 14.61 7.84 31.21
N LYS A 412 15.14 6.96 32.07
CA LYS A 412 14.59 5.64 32.35
C LYS A 412 13.44 5.70 33.35
N CYS A 413 12.28 5.18 32.96
CA CYS A 413 11.14 4.95 33.84
C CYS A 413 10.90 3.44 34.06
N GLU A 414 9.99 3.11 34.99
CA GLU A 414 9.63 1.72 35.33
C GLU A 414 9.18 0.89 34.12
N ALA A 415 8.48 1.50 33.16
CA ALA A 415 8.04 0.83 31.94
C ALA A 415 9.23 0.51 31.03
N VAL A 416 10.11 1.48 30.77
CA VAL A 416 11.29 1.31 29.92
C VAL A 416 12.25 0.27 30.49
N GLU A 417 12.49 0.28 31.80
CA GLU A 417 13.34 -0.72 32.46
C GLU A 417 12.78 -2.14 32.32
N TYR A 418 11.46 -2.30 32.48
CA TYR A 418 10.79 -3.59 32.27
C TYR A 418 10.96 -4.07 30.83
N LEU A 419 10.72 -3.20 29.84
CA LEU A 419 10.82 -3.56 28.41
C LEU A 419 12.25 -3.94 28.01
N GLN A 420 13.25 -3.15 28.42
CA GLN A 420 14.66 -3.46 28.18
C GLN A 420 15.06 -4.81 28.78
N LYS A 421 14.59 -5.09 30.00
CA LYS A 421 14.83 -6.37 30.67
C LYS A 421 14.18 -7.51 29.88
N GLU A 422 12.90 -7.42 29.55
CA GLU A 422 12.20 -8.51 28.84
C GLU A 422 12.74 -8.76 27.43
N LEU A 423 13.16 -7.71 26.70
CA LEU A 423 13.81 -7.86 25.39
C LEU A 423 15.13 -8.63 25.49
N THR A 424 15.95 -8.32 26.50
CA THR A 424 17.27 -8.94 26.70
C THR A 424 17.18 -10.33 27.34
N SER A 425 16.47 -10.48 28.46
CA SER A 425 16.33 -11.77 29.14
C SER A 425 15.44 -12.75 28.38
N GLY A 426 14.47 -12.25 27.62
CA GLY A 426 13.59 -13.08 26.79
C GLY A 426 14.23 -13.57 25.49
N SER A 427 15.46 -13.15 25.16
CA SER A 427 16.12 -13.44 23.88
C SER A 427 15.24 -13.12 22.66
N ARG A 428 14.38 -12.10 22.79
CA ARG A 428 13.43 -11.69 21.76
C ARG A 428 14.08 -10.81 20.69
N LEU A 429 15.16 -10.12 21.08
CA LEU A 429 15.96 -9.31 20.18
C LEU A 429 17.00 -10.18 19.49
N ASN A 430 16.99 -10.18 18.15
CA ASN A 430 18.02 -10.83 17.34
C ASN A 430 18.50 -9.86 16.24
N MET A 431 19.48 -10.28 15.44
CA MET A 431 20.01 -9.43 14.37
C MET A 431 18.92 -8.97 13.40
N HIS A 432 17.95 -9.84 13.09
CA HIS A 432 16.87 -9.50 12.17
C HIS A 432 15.93 -8.40 12.70
N SER A 433 15.93 -8.12 14.00
CA SER A 433 15.23 -6.96 14.57
C SER A 433 15.76 -5.61 14.10
N PHE A 434 16.93 -5.59 13.45
CA PHE A 434 17.58 -4.38 12.95
C PHE A 434 17.67 -4.36 11.42
N LEU A 435 16.97 -5.26 10.73
CA LEU A 435 16.77 -5.13 9.29
C LEU A 435 15.94 -3.86 9.03
N PRO A 436 16.12 -3.21 7.87
CA PRO A 436 15.35 -2.03 7.52
C PRO A 436 13.86 -2.37 7.43
N GLY A 437 13.04 -1.52 8.03
CA GLY A 437 11.59 -1.63 7.98
C GLY A 437 10.99 -1.32 6.59
N PRO A 438 9.68 -1.55 6.39
CA PRO A 438 8.99 -1.32 5.12
C PRO A 438 9.02 0.10 4.58
N LEU A 439 9.45 1.09 5.37
CA LEU A 439 9.55 2.49 4.94
C LEU A 439 11.01 3.00 4.95
N GLU A 440 11.97 2.11 5.22
CA GLU A 440 13.38 2.45 5.45
C GLU A 440 14.30 2.01 4.30
N GLY A 441 13.74 1.65 3.15
CA GLY A 441 14.51 1.05 2.05
C GLY A 441 15.58 1.97 1.45
N ASN A 442 15.45 3.29 1.60
CA ASN A 442 16.47 4.28 1.24
C ASN A 442 17.11 5.00 2.45
N SER A 443 16.88 4.51 3.66
CA SER A 443 17.50 5.08 4.86
C SER A 443 19.01 4.85 4.85
N ALA A 444 19.76 5.77 5.43
CA ALA A 444 21.21 5.62 5.54
C ALA A 444 21.56 4.43 6.47
N PRO A 445 22.38 3.47 6.01
CA PRO A 445 22.83 2.38 6.86
C PRO A 445 23.79 2.86 7.95
N ALA A 446 23.85 2.12 9.06
CA ALA A 446 24.76 2.43 10.16
C ALA A 446 26.22 2.13 9.79
N VAL A 447 27.17 2.74 10.50
CA VAL A 447 28.59 2.43 10.34
C VAL A 447 28.88 1.00 10.82
N VAL A 448 29.76 0.29 10.09
CA VAL A 448 30.20 -1.06 10.45
C VAL A 448 30.99 -1.02 11.77
N PRO A 449 30.64 -1.83 12.78
CA PRO A 449 31.42 -1.95 14.01
C PRO A 449 32.82 -2.56 13.76
N ASP A 450 33.81 -2.17 14.58
CA ASP A 450 35.19 -2.64 14.46
C ASP A 450 35.31 -4.17 14.47
N GLU A 451 34.49 -4.85 15.29
CA GLU A 451 34.48 -6.32 15.36
C GLU A 451 34.06 -6.94 14.01
N ILE A 452 33.06 -6.36 13.34
CA ILE A 452 32.58 -6.83 12.04
C ILE A 452 33.57 -6.48 10.94
N SER A 453 34.15 -5.28 10.97
CA SER A 453 35.22 -4.85 10.05
C SER A 453 36.43 -5.80 10.09
N ASN A 454 36.84 -6.22 11.28
CA ASN A 454 37.92 -7.20 11.47
C ASN A 454 37.54 -8.59 10.92
N LEU A 455 36.28 -9.02 11.08
CA LEU A 455 35.79 -10.27 10.50
C LEU A 455 35.74 -10.22 8.97
N LEU A 456 35.30 -9.11 8.38
CA LEU A 456 35.29 -8.90 6.93
C LEU A 456 36.72 -8.99 6.36
N ALA A 457 37.68 -8.29 6.98
CA ALA A 457 39.07 -8.33 6.56
C ALA A 457 39.66 -9.76 6.62
N LYS A 458 39.31 -10.53 7.66
CA LYS A 458 39.83 -11.88 7.84
C LYS A 458 39.29 -12.91 6.82
N HIS A 459 38.04 -12.79 6.40
CA HIS A 459 37.37 -13.85 5.61
C HIS A 459 37.46 -13.62 4.10
N ILE A 460 37.56 -12.36 3.63
CA ILE A 460 37.55 -12.03 2.21
C ILE A 460 38.94 -12.19 1.55
N ASP A 461 39.98 -12.51 2.32
CA ASP A 461 41.36 -12.75 1.80
C ASP A 461 41.71 -14.25 1.62
N CYS A 462 40.74 -15.15 1.78
CA CYS A 462 40.92 -16.62 1.72
C CYS A 462 40.57 -17.21 0.34
N GLU A 463 40.26 -18.51 0.23
CA GLU A 463 39.71 -19.12 -1.00
C GLU A 463 38.26 -18.66 -1.25
N ALA A 464 37.81 -18.63 -2.51
CA ALA A 464 36.43 -18.26 -2.85
C ALA A 464 35.45 -19.37 -2.41
N THR A 465 34.84 -19.24 -1.23
CA THR A 465 33.89 -20.21 -0.66
C THR A 465 32.65 -19.51 -0.12
N LEU A 466 31.57 -20.26 0.16
CA LEU A 466 30.40 -19.73 0.88
C LEU A 466 30.81 -19.06 2.21
N GLU A 467 31.71 -19.69 2.96
CA GLU A 467 32.18 -19.17 4.26
C GLU A 467 32.91 -17.83 4.11
N SER A 468 33.70 -17.67 3.05
CA SER A 468 34.46 -16.44 2.76
C SER A 468 33.54 -15.25 2.50
N PHE A 469 32.39 -15.48 1.85
CA PHE A 469 31.41 -14.43 1.57
C PHE A 469 30.35 -14.26 2.66
N ARG A 470 30.20 -15.23 3.58
CA ARG A 470 29.12 -15.23 4.59
C ARG A 470 29.10 -13.98 5.45
N VAL A 471 30.26 -13.50 5.89
CA VAL A 471 30.33 -12.28 6.72
C VAL A 471 29.83 -11.07 5.92
N LEU A 472 30.23 -10.95 4.66
CA LEU A 472 29.78 -9.86 3.78
C LEU A 472 28.27 -9.89 3.56
N MET A 473 27.74 -11.07 3.18
CA MET A 473 26.30 -11.26 2.91
C MET A 473 25.44 -10.98 4.14
N ASN A 474 25.91 -11.36 5.34
CA ASN A 474 25.18 -11.12 6.58
C ASN A 474 25.40 -9.72 7.18
N SER A 475 26.34 -8.92 6.64
CA SER A 475 26.63 -7.57 7.14
C SER A 475 25.97 -6.47 6.31
N ALA A 476 25.92 -6.64 4.99
CA ALA A 476 25.39 -5.63 4.06
C ALA A 476 23.95 -5.15 4.36
N PRO A 477 23.02 -5.98 4.85
CA PRO A 477 21.67 -5.50 5.20
C PRO A 477 21.65 -4.46 6.33
N PHE A 478 22.61 -4.52 7.24
CA PHE A 478 22.62 -3.75 8.48
C PHE A 478 23.52 -2.51 8.42
N TRP A 479 24.65 -2.61 7.72
CA TRP A 479 25.71 -1.62 7.79
C TRP A 479 26.23 -1.16 6.44
N ASN A 480 26.83 0.03 6.44
CA ASN A 480 27.47 0.62 5.28
C ASN A 480 28.82 -0.07 5.01
N ILE A 481 28.84 -1.00 4.06
CA ILE A 481 30.06 -1.74 3.72
C ILE A 481 30.99 -0.86 2.86
N ASP A 482 32.24 -0.73 3.29
CA ASP A 482 33.27 0.01 2.55
C ASP A 482 33.58 -0.65 1.19
N ASP A 483 33.78 0.18 0.17
CA ASP A 483 34.14 -0.23 -1.19
C ASP A 483 35.39 -1.14 -1.22
N ASP A 484 36.34 -0.93 -0.30
CA ASP A 484 37.54 -1.76 -0.19
C ASP A 484 37.18 -3.25 0.02
N TYR A 485 36.15 -3.57 0.80
CA TYR A 485 35.71 -4.96 1.00
C TYR A 485 35.00 -5.51 -0.22
N LEU A 486 34.27 -4.67 -0.96
CA LEU A 486 33.57 -5.05 -2.18
C LEU A 486 34.58 -5.37 -3.30
N GLU A 487 35.61 -4.55 -3.45
CA GLU A 487 36.69 -4.77 -4.42
C GLU A 487 37.51 -6.03 -4.10
N ARG A 488 37.76 -6.32 -2.82
CA ARG A 488 38.40 -7.59 -2.43
C ARG A 488 37.52 -8.79 -2.75
N ALA A 489 36.20 -8.71 -2.51
CA ALA A 489 35.29 -9.80 -2.83
C ALA A 489 35.23 -10.07 -4.34
N VAL A 490 35.19 -9.02 -5.17
CA VAL A 490 35.28 -9.12 -6.63
C VAL A 490 36.62 -9.74 -7.05
N SER A 491 37.73 -9.24 -6.52
CA SER A 491 39.08 -9.75 -6.82
C SER A 491 39.23 -11.23 -6.43
N LEU A 492 38.64 -11.64 -5.32
CA LEU A 492 38.63 -13.03 -4.89
C LEU A 492 37.87 -13.91 -5.90
N LEU A 493 36.69 -13.50 -6.33
CA LEU A 493 35.93 -14.21 -7.37
C LEU A 493 36.72 -14.28 -8.69
N GLU A 494 37.31 -13.17 -9.14
CA GLU A 494 38.10 -13.13 -10.38
C GLU A 494 39.33 -14.04 -10.33
N SER A 495 40.10 -13.99 -9.24
CA SER A 495 41.30 -14.82 -9.05
C SER A 495 40.98 -16.31 -9.01
N ALA A 496 39.80 -16.68 -8.50
CA ALA A 496 39.29 -18.05 -8.53
C ALA A 496 38.61 -18.41 -9.87
N GLN A 497 38.64 -17.54 -10.88
CA GLN A 497 37.90 -17.70 -12.14
C GLN A 497 36.40 -17.96 -11.92
N HIS A 498 35.84 -17.33 -10.89
CA HIS A 498 34.48 -17.47 -10.39
C HIS A 498 34.10 -18.90 -9.97
N LYS A 499 35.09 -19.79 -9.76
CA LYS A 499 34.85 -21.11 -9.18
C LYS A 499 34.83 -21.01 -7.67
N LEU A 500 33.74 -21.46 -7.07
CA LEU A 500 33.63 -21.63 -5.63
C LEU A 500 34.31 -22.94 -5.23
N ALA A 501 35.27 -22.84 -4.32
CA ALA A 501 35.92 -23.98 -3.69
C ALA A 501 34.96 -24.68 -2.71
N ALA A 502 35.12 -26.00 -2.57
CA ALA A 502 34.36 -26.84 -1.65
C ALA A 502 32.82 -26.79 -1.78
N VAL A 503 32.29 -26.55 -2.99
CA VAL A 503 30.85 -26.69 -3.27
C VAL A 503 30.47 -28.17 -3.29
N ASN A 504 29.74 -28.60 -2.26
CA ASN A 504 29.29 -29.99 -2.12
C ASN A 504 27.81 -30.17 -2.50
N ASP A 505 27.04 -29.08 -2.63
CA ASP A 505 25.60 -29.10 -2.84
C ASP A 505 25.08 -27.84 -3.57
N LYS A 506 23.89 -27.95 -4.16
CA LYS A 506 23.22 -26.91 -4.95
C LYS A 506 22.83 -25.69 -4.11
N ASP A 507 22.46 -25.90 -2.85
CA ASP A 507 21.97 -24.84 -1.96
C ASP A 507 23.09 -23.86 -1.63
N SER A 508 24.31 -24.36 -1.44
CA SER A 508 25.51 -23.52 -1.24
C SER A 508 25.73 -22.54 -2.40
N VAL A 509 25.53 -22.98 -3.64
CA VAL A 509 25.67 -22.09 -4.82
C VAL A 509 24.56 -21.06 -4.85
N TYR A 510 23.32 -21.48 -4.62
CA TYR A 510 22.17 -20.58 -4.57
C TYR A 510 22.34 -19.52 -3.48
N GLN A 511 22.80 -19.90 -2.29
CA GLN A 511 23.06 -18.98 -1.18
C GLN A 511 24.10 -17.92 -1.55
N VAL A 512 25.20 -18.30 -2.20
CA VAL A 512 26.21 -17.34 -2.67
C VAL A 512 25.63 -16.41 -3.74
N LEU A 513 24.90 -16.96 -4.72
CA LEU A 513 24.27 -16.14 -5.78
C LEU A 513 23.28 -15.12 -5.22
N ASN A 514 22.33 -15.58 -4.40
CA ASN A 514 21.31 -14.73 -3.81
C ASN A 514 21.93 -13.72 -2.83
N GLY A 515 22.85 -14.15 -1.97
CA GLY A 515 23.49 -13.25 -1.01
C GLY A 515 24.37 -12.19 -1.68
N LEU A 516 25.16 -12.54 -2.71
CA LEU A 516 25.93 -11.56 -3.46
C LEU A 516 25.05 -10.61 -4.30
N ALA A 517 23.91 -11.08 -4.81
CA ALA A 517 22.92 -10.22 -5.47
C ALA A 517 22.37 -9.17 -4.50
N GLN A 518 22.03 -9.56 -3.26
CA GLN A 518 21.59 -8.63 -2.23
C GLN A 518 22.69 -7.64 -1.83
N VAL A 519 23.93 -8.10 -1.67
CA VAL A 519 25.08 -7.21 -1.41
C VAL A 519 25.23 -6.20 -2.55
N ALA A 520 25.18 -6.66 -3.81
CA ALA A 520 25.29 -5.78 -4.98
C ALA A 520 24.17 -4.73 -5.00
N CYS A 521 22.93 -5.12 -4.70
CA CYS A 521 21.78 -4.23 -4.57
C CYS A 521 22.01 -3.16 -3.51
N MET A 522 22.28 -3.57 -2.27
CA MET A 522 22.35 -2.69 -1.10
C MET A 522 23.56 -1.74 -1.13
N THR A 523 24.64 -2.14 -1.80
CA THR A 523 25.89 -1.36 -1.92
C THR A 523 26.04 -0.65 -3.26
N ARG A 524 25.09 -0.83 -4.19
CA ARG A 524 25.20 -0.36 -5.58
C ARG A 524 26.44 -0.83 -6.33
N SER A 525 26.99 -1.99 -5.94
CA SER A 525 28.20 -2.55 -6.57
C SER A 525 27.90 -3.22 -7.91
N ARG A 526 28.04 -2.46 -8.99
CA ARG A 526 27.88 -2.94 -10.39
C ARG A 526 28.85 -4.09 -10.71
N LYS A 527 30.05 -4.08 -10.13
CA LYS A 527 31.05 -5.15 -10.29
C LYS A 527 30.57 -6.46 -9.68
N LEU A 528 30.01 -6.42 -8.47
CA LEU A 528 29.44 -7.61 -7.86
C LEU A 528 28.23 -8.13 -8.64
N ALA A 529 27.36 -7.26 -9.15
CA ALA A 529 26.26 -7.66 -10.03
C ALA A 529 26.76 -8.40 -11.29
N ALA A 530 27.83 -7.89 -11.92
CA ALA A 530 28.46 -8.59 -13.04
C ALA A 530 29.02 -9.96 -12.63
N SER A 531 29.67 -10.07 -11.47
CA SER A 531 30.15 -11.35 -10.93
C SER A 531 29.01 -12.33 -10.65
N VAL A 532 27.84 -11.88 -10.18
CA VAL A 532 26.64 -12.72 -10.02
C VAL A 532 26.20 -13.32 -11.36
N THR A 533 26.22 -12.52 -12.43
CA THR A 533 25.92 -13.01 -13.80
C THR A 533 26.91 -14.09 -14.25
N ILE A 534 28.21 -13.90 -13.99
CA ILE A 534 29.25 -14.87 -14.36
C ILE A 534 29.09 -16.16 -13.55
N LEU A 535 28.87 -16.06 -12.23
CA LEU A 535 28.63 -17.22 -11.35
C LEU A 535 27.41 -18.02 -11.82
N SER A 536 26.30 -17.36 -12.13
CA SER A 536 25.09 -18.01 -12.61
C SER A 536 25.34 -18.79 -13.91
N ARG A 537 26.10 -18.22 -14.85
CA ARG A 537 26.49 -18.93 -16.08
C ARG A 537 27.33 -20.16 -15.79
N LEU A 538 28.31 -20.05 -14.90
CA LEU A 538 29.24 -21.14 -14.58
C LEU A 538 28.52 -22.33 -13.92
N TYR A 539 27.57 -22.05 -13.03
CA TYR A 539 26.84 -23.06 -12.28
C TYR A 539 25.47 -23.42 -12.87
N ARG A 540 25.18 -22.98 -14.10
CA ARG A 540 23.90 -23.20 -14.80
C ARG A 540 23.41 -24.66 -14.76
N ASP A 541 24.31 -25.60 -15.05
CA ASP A 541 23.97 -27.03 -15.14
C ASP A 541 23.87 -27.71 -13.77
N TYR A 542 24.33 -27.02 -12.71
CA TYR A 542 24.35 -27.54 -11.34
C TYR A 542 23.11 -27.09 -10.56
N ILE A 543 22.60 -25.90 -10.87
CA ILE A 543 21.48 -25.26 -10.21
C ILE A 543 20.16 -25.87 -10.67
N ASP A 544 19.24 -26.11 -9.74
CA ASP A 544 17.88 -26.61 -10.05
C ASP A 544 16.90 -25.45 -10.22
N VAL A 545 16.86 -24.89 -11.43
CA VAL A 545 15.96 -23.76 -11.76
C VAL A 545 14.50 -24.19 -11.78
N ASP A 546 14.21 -25.46 -12.09
CA ASP A 546 12.83 -25.95 -12.18
C ASP A 546 12.11 -25.99 -10.83
N SER A 547 12.84 -26.08 -9.72
CA SER A 547 12.25 -26.06 -8.40
C SER A 547 11.61 -24.70 -8.06
N GLU A 548 12.30 -23.60 -8.36
CA GLU A 548 11.89 -22.24 -7.97
C GLU A 548 12.23 -21.19 -9.06
N PRO A 549 11.61 -21.28 -10.24
CA PRO A 549 12.00 -20.49 -11.40
C PRO A 549 11.87 -18.97 -11.21
N GLU A 550 10.84 -18.48 -10.50
CA GLU A 550 10.72 -17.05 -10.20
C GLU A 550 11.82 -16.53 -9.27
N ASN A 551 12.36 -17.38 -8.38
CA ASN A 551 13.45 -16.99 -7.47
C ASN A 551 14.75 -16.72 -8.25
N TYR A 552 15.02 -17.48 -9.31
CA TYR A 552 16.18 -17.22 -10.18
C TYR A 552 16.02 -15.94 -11.00
N LEU A 553 14.81 -15.64 -11.48
CA LEU A 553 14.55 -14.35 -12.11
C LEU A 553 14.74 -13.21 -11.08
N ALA A 554 14.23 -13.39 -9.86
CA ALA A 554 14.37 -12.44 -8.77
C ALA A 554 15.84 -12.15 -8.40
N ILE A 555 16.74 -13.14 -8.41
CA ILE A 555 18.19 -12.92 -8.17
C ILE A 555 18.75 -11.86 -9.12
N GLY A 556 18.41 -11.95 -10.42
CA GLY A 556 18.84 -10.94 -11.40
C GLY A 556 18.15 -9.60 -11.21
N ALA A 557 16.87 -9.60 -10.83
CA ALA A 557 16.15 -8.37 -10.52
C ALA A 557 16.80 -7.60 -9.35
N VAL A 558 17.15 -8.33 -8.28
CA VAL A 558 17.84 -7.79 -7.10
C VAL A 558 19.26 -7.34 -7.47
N ALA A 559 20.06 -8.17 -8.13
CA ALA A 559 21.41 -7.79 -8.54
C ALA A 559 21.42 -6.58 -9.49
N GLY A 560 20.43 -6.49 -10.39
CA GLY A 560 20.26 -5.39 -11.34
C GLY A 560 20.01 -4.05 -10.66
N ALA A 561 19.43 -4.04 -9.46
CA ALA A 561 19.29 -2.82 -8.69
C ALA A 561 20.64 -2.22 -8.24
N ALA A 562 21.79 -2.87 -8.49
CA ALA A 562 23.08 -2.22 -8.38
C ALA A 562 23.27 -1.03 -9.35
N PHE A 563 22.47 -0.95 -10.41
CA PHE A 563 22.51 0.12 -11.40
C PHE A 563 21.44 1.16 -11.08
N GLU A 564 21.88 2.34 -10.63
CA GLU A 564 20.98 3.46 -10.29
C GLU A 564 20.35 4.12 -11.53
N ASP A 565 21.04 4.06 -12.68
CA ASP A 565 20.53 4.61 -13.92
C ASP A 565 19.62 3.61 -14.65
N LYS A 566 18.52 4.11 -15.19
CA LYS A 566 17.46 3.31 -15.80
C LYS A 566 17.94 2.49 -17.01
N ASP A 567 18.90 3.01 -17.76
CA ASP A 567 19.48 2.36 -18.94
C ASP A 567 20.32 1.15 -18.53
N GLY A 568 21.28 1.34 -17.61
CA GLY A 568 22.12 0.27 -17.10
C GLY A 568 21.32 -0.81 -16.38
N TRP A 569 20.30 -0.43 -15.60
CA TRP A 569 19.38 -1.38 -14.99
C TRP A 569 18.62 -2.19 -16.06
N ALA A 570 18.00 -1.53 -17.04
CA ALA A 570 17.25 -2.22 -18.08
C ALA A 570 18.13 -3.14 -18.94
N GLU A 571 19.36 -2.73 -19.26
CA GLU A 571 20.32 -3.55 -20.00
C GLU A 571 20.71 -4.80 -19.20
N TYR A 572 21.02 -4.64 -17.91
CA TYR A 572 21.36 -5.76 -17.04
C TYR A 572 20.20 -6.77 -16.93
N ILE A 573 18.98 -6.30 -16.66
CA ILE A 573 17.79 -7.15 -16.58
C ILE A 573 17.53 -7.88 -17.90
N GLY A 574 17.62 -7.17 -19.04
CA GLY A 574 17.43 -7.78 -20.35
C GLY A 574 18.46 -8.86 -20.66
N GLN A 575 19.72 -8.65 -20.29
CA GLN A 575 20.77 -9.65 -20.41
C GLN A 575 20.48 -10.86 -19.51
N TRP A 576 20.16 -10.65 -18.24
CA TRP A 576 19.84 -11.71 -17.29
C TRP A 576 18.66 -12.56 -17.76
N CYS A 577 17.55 -11.93 -18.14
CA CYS A 577 16.37 -12.64 -18.66
C CYS A 577 16.67 -13.40 -19.95
N THR A 578 17.54 -12.88 -20.82
CA THR A 578 17.96 -13.59 -22.03
C THR A 578 18.78 -14.84 -21.68
N GLU A 579 19.66 -14.79 -20.68
CA GLU A 579 20.40 -15.96 -20.20
C GLU A 579 19.47 -17.05 -19.66
N LEU A 580 18.49 -16.66 -18.84
CA LEU A 580 17.47 -17.59 -18.31
C LEU A 580 16.62 -18.20 -19.42
N ALA A 581 16.24 -17.42 -20.45
CA ALA A 581 15.43 -17.90 -21.56
C ALA A 581 16.13 -18.97 -22.43
N TYR A 582 17.46 -19.04 -22.39
CA TYR A 582 18.24 -20.08 -23.07
C TYR A 582 18.55 -21.30 -22.19
N MET A 583 18.10 -21.32 -20.94
CA MET A 583 18.32 -22.48 -20.08
C MET A 583 17.43 -23.67 -20.48
N PRO A 584 17.94 -24.91 -20.37
CA PRO A 584 17.14 -26.12 -20.59
C PRO A 584 16.29 -26.40 -19.34
N ILE A 585 15.13 -25.76 -19.26
CA ILE A 585 14.18 -25.88 -18.13
C ILE A 585 12.81 -26.38 -18.63
N SER A 586 11.98 -26.82 -17.70
CA SER A 586 10.63 -27.31 -17.98
C SER A 586 9.68 -26.22 -18.52
N GLU A 587 8.62 -26.66 -19.17
CA GLU A 587 7.57 -25.78 -19.73
C GLU A 587 6.86 -24.96 -18.63
N ASP A 588 6.60 -25.57 -17.45
CA ASP A 588 6.01 -24.88 -16.29
C ASP A 588 6.89 -23.71 -15.84
N SER A 589 8.20 -23.94 -15.73
CA SER A 589 9.18 -22.91 -15.37
C SER A 589 9.25 -21.78 -16.39
N ILE A 590 9.17 -22.12 -17.68
CA ILE A 590 9.11 -21.14 -18.78
C ILE A 590 7.86 -20.28 -18.65
N GLU A 591 6.70 -20.88 -18.38
CA GLU A 591 5.44 -20.15 -18.23
C GLU A 591 5.49 -19.21 -17.01
N ARG A 592 5.96 -19.71 -15.87
CA ARG A 592 6.06 -18.93 -14.62
C ARG A 592 7.01 -17.74 -14.75
N MET A 593 8.22 -17.94 -15.28
CA MET A 593 9.14 -16.83 -15.55
C MET A 593 8.61 -15.88 -16.61
N GLY A 594 7.98 -16.40 -17.68
CA GLY A 594 7.37 -15.60 -18.72
C GLY A 594 6.30 -14.65 -18.16
N ARG A 595 5.42 -15.15 -17.27
CA ARG A 595 4.41 -14.34 -16.58
C ARG A 595 5.04 -13.28 -15.68
N MET A 596 6.09 -13.61 -14.94
CA MET A 596 6.81 -12.65 -14.09
C MET A 596 7.50 -11.55 -14.92
N LEU A 597 8.20 -11.92 -15.99
CA LEU A 597 8.85 -10.96 -16.87
C LEU A 597 7.85 -10.06 -17.59
N GLU A 598 6.74 -10.62 -18.06
CA GLU A 598 5.66 -9.85 -18.67
C GLU A 598 5.07 -8.86 -17.66
N ARG A 599 4.90 -9.29 -16.40
CA ARG A 599 4.42 -8.42 -15.33
C ARG A 599 5.38 -7.27 -15.03
N LEU A 600 6.69 -7.54 -14.94
CA LEU A 600 7.72 -6.51 -14.81
C LEU A 600 7.64 -5.49 -15.94
N CYS A 601 7.51 -5.95 -17.19
CA CYS A 601 7.41 -5.04 -18.34
C CYS A 601 6.08 -4.25 -18.38
N ILE A 602 4.98 -4.78 -17.84
CA ILE A 602 3.73 -4.02 -17.72
C ILE A 602 3.87 -2.89 -16.69
N LEU A 603 4.50 -3.17 -15.54
CA LEU A 603 4.72 -2.20 -14.48
C LEU A 603 5.76 -1.14 -14.86
N GLU A 604 6.83 -1.57 -15.55
CA GLU A 604 7.87 -0.70 -16.10
C GLU A 604 8.02 -0.93 -17.61
N PRO A 605 7.21 -0.25 -18.45
CA PRO A 605 7.23 -0.40 -19.90
C PRO A 605 8.59 -0.18 -20.56
N TYR A 606 9.51 0.52 -19.91
CA TYR A 606 10.85 0.70 -20.44
C TYR A 606 11.62 -0.62 -20.64
N LEU A 607 11.33 -1.63 -19.80
CA LEU A 607 11.95 -2.96 -19.92
C LEU A 607 11.61 -3.67 -21.23
N TYR A 608 10.54 -3.30 -21.94
CA TYR A 608 10.28 -3.87 -23.27
C TYR A 608 11.45 -3.62 -24.24
N TYR A 609 12.22 -2.53 -24.08
CA TYR A 609 13.36 -2.25 -24.95
C TYR A 609 14.43 -3.35 -24.91
N THR A 610 14.68 -3.93 -23.74
CA THR A 610 15.76 -4.91 -23.51
C THR A 610 15.26 -6.34 -23.30
N CYS A 611 14.04 -6.51 -22.78
CA CYS A 611 13.47 -7.81 -22.41
C CYS A 611 12.61 -8.47 -23.50
N SER A 612 12.25 -7.75 -24.58
CA SER A 612 11.36 -8.29 -25.63
C SER A 612 11.87 -9.61 -26.23
N LYS A 613 13.19 -9.74 -26.44
CA LYS A 613 13.78 -10.98 -26.96
C LYS A 613 13.54 -12.17 -26.02
N ALA A 614 13.76 -12.00 -24.72
CA ALA A 614 13.55 -13.05 -23.73
C ALA A 614 12.06 -13.43 -23.63
N LEU A 615 11.16 -12.44 -23.64
CA LEU A 615 9.71 -12.66 -23.67
C LEU A 615 9.27 -13.47 -24.88
N ASP A 616 9.79 -13.15 -26.08
CA ASP A 616 9.45 -13.89 -27.29
C ASP A 616 9.95 -15.34 -27.23
N ILE A 617 11.15 -15.58 -26.68
CA ILE A 617 11.67 -16.94 -26.47
C ILE A 617 10.76 -17.72 -25.52
N PHE A 618 10.41 -17.15 -24.35
CA PHE A 618 9.51 -17.81 -23.40
C PHE A 618 8.15 -18.14 -24.05
N ARG A 619 7.55 -17.20 -24.78
CA ARG A 619 6.27 -17.42 -25.49
C ARG A 619 6.36 -18.45 -26.60
N MET A 620 7.50 -18.56 -27.29
CA MET A 620 7.72 -19.57 -28.33
C MET A 620 7.87 -20.97 -27.74
N LEU A 621 8.51 -21.08 -26.57
CA LEU A 621 8.76 -22.35 -25.91
C LEU A 621 7.54 -22.86 -25.13
N SER A 622 6.69 -21.97 -24.61
CA SER A 622 5.46 -22.31 -23.86
C SER A 622 4.26 -22.70 -24.74
N ARG A 623 4.40 -22.72 -26.07
CA ARG A 623 3.33 -23.02 -27.04
C ARG A 623 3.48 -24.39 -27.70
N LYS A 624 4.48 -25.17 -27.28
CA LYS A 624 4.76 -26.53 -27.77
C LYS A 624 4.23 -27.53 -26.78
#